data_AF-A0A5M3YLF5-F1
#
_entry.id   AF-A0A5M3YLF5-F1
#
_cell.length_a   1.000
_cell.length_b   1.000
_cell.length_c   1.000
_cell.angle_alpha   90.00
_cell.angle_beta   90.00
_cell.angle_gamma   90.00
#
_symmetry.space_group_name_H-M   'P 1'
#
loop_
_entity.id
_entity.type
_entity.pdbx_description
1 polymer ?
#
loop_
_entity_poly.entity_id
_entity_poly.type
_entity_poly.pdbx_seq_one_letter_code
_entity_poly.pdbx_strand_id
1 'polypeptide(L)'
;MSSSNDVYQTPLNSRYASNEMKYLFSPRNRFSTWRQLWLWLAESQKELGLPISDDAIEQMKAHTTIQDDEFKVAAEEEKRRRHDVMAHVHAYGQVAPAAAGIIHWGATSCYCTDNADLIFLRDGLDILIPKLAVVIDKLSAFAQQYKDLPCLGFTHGQPAQLVTVGKRACLWIQDLLMDLRNLERARDDLRFRGVKGTTGTQASFLQIFDGNHDKVEQLDELVTKKAGFNSAFIISSQTYSRKIDVDVGNALGSFGSTCERIGIDIRHLAMLKEVEEPFEKDQIGSSAMAYKRNPMRSERLCSLGRHLQNLPKDALDTYSAQWFERSLDDSAIRRISIPELYLSADACLILLNNVTSGFVVYPEVIKRRVNDELPFMATENIIMACVKKGLSRQDAHEEIRVLSHQAADNVKKQGKDNDLLDRVRRTPFFAPILDELDALLDPSTFVGRAPQQVEKFTSTEVKKALQPYESYLANAETSALSV
;
A
#
# COMPACT_ATOMS: atom_id res chain seq x y z
N MET A 1 9.56 11.23 36.07
CA MET A 1 9.35 11.21 34.60
C MET A 1 7.86 11.03 34.38
N SER A 2 7.26 11.83 33.51
CA SER A 2 5.88 11.61 33.09
C SER A 2 5.82 10.23 32.40
N SER A 3 4.76 9.47 32.64
CA SER A 3 4.53 8.19 31.96
C SER A 3 4.57 8.39 30.45
N SER A 4 4.88 7.33 29.69
CA SER A 4 4.68 7.36 28.23
C SER A 4 3.24 7.70 27.84
N ASN A 5 2.28 7.49 28.76
CA ASN A 5 0.87 7.83 28.61
C ASN A 5 0.57 9.33 28.83
N ASP A 6 1.53 10.11 29.32
CA ASP A 6 1.39 11.55 29.58
C ASP A 6 1.91 12.41 28.42
N VAL A 7 2.40 11.79 27.35
CA VAL A 7 2.94 12.46 26.16
C VAL A 7 2.24 11.96 24.90
N TYR A 8 2.05 12.86 23.93
CA TYR A 8 1.47 12.48 22.64
C TYR A 8 2.31 11.39 21.97
N GLN A 9 1.63 10.35 21.51
CA GLN A 9 2.20 9.29 20.70
C GLN A 9 1.45 9.24 19.39
N THR A 10 2.18 9.20 18.27
CA THR A 10 1.53 8.96 16.98
C THR A 10 0.81 7.60 17.00
N PRO A 11 -0.48 7.55 16.63
CA PRO A 11 -1.23 6.29 16.58
C PRO A 11 -0.63 5.26 15.61
N LEU A 12 0.11 5.72 14.59
CA LEU A 12 0.82 4.84 13.67
C LEU A 12 1.81 3.95 14.43
N ASN A 13 2.51 4.50 15.42
CA ASN A 13 3.46 3.75 16.25
C ASN A 13 2.77 2.98 17.38
N SER A 14 1.81 3.57 18.08
CA SER A 14 1.22 2.94 19.27
C SER A 14 0.12 1.92 18.95
N ARG A 15 -0.52 1.99 17.77
CA ARG A 15 -1.76 1.25 17.49
C ARG A 15 -1.81 0.48 16.17
N TYR A 16 -1.24 1.02 15.10
CA TYR A 16 -1.59 0.55 13.74
C TYR A 16 -0.51 -0.25 13.00
N ALA A 17 0.73 0.22 12.97
CA ALA A 17 1.76 -0.42 12.17
C ALA A 17 2.30 -1.70 12.83
N SER A 18 2.99 -2.54 12.05
CA SER A 18 3.72 -3.72 12.52
C SER A 18 4.98 -3.34 13.31
N ASN A 19 5.43 -4.24 14.18
CA ASN A 19 6.66 -4.04 14.95
C ASN A 19 7.91 -3.94 14.06
N GLU A 20 7.92 -4.66 12.94
CA GLU A 20 9.01 -4.63 11.95
C GLU A 20 9.15 -3.23 11.34
N MET A 21 8.04 -2.64 10.85
CA MET A 21 8.08 -1.29 10.28
C MET A 21 8.39 -0.22 11.33
N LYS A 22 7.91 -0.38 12.57
CA LYS A 22 8.28 0.50 13.70
C LYS A 22 9.76 0.42 14.03
N TYR A 23 10.32 -0.79 14.03
CA TYR A 23 11.74 -1.00 14.30
C TYR A 23 12.60 -0.36 13.20
N LEU A 24 12.22 -0.50 11.93
CA LEU A 24 12.93 0.09 10.79
C LEU A 24 13.17 1.60 10.97
N PHE A 25 12.14 2.33 11.37
CA PHE A 25 12.23 3.79 11.62
C PHE A 25 12.57 4.17 13.06
N SER A 26 12.98 3.21 13.88
CA SER A 26 13.35 3.47 15.28
C SER A 26 14.68 4.23 15.39
N PRO A 27 14.89 5.01 16.47
CA PRO A 27 16.18 5.63 16.76
C PRO A 27 17.32 4.60 16.83
N ARG A 28 17.08 3.41 17.41
CA ARG A 28 18.10 2.37 17.53
C ARG A 28 18.56 1.88 16.16
N ASN A 29 17.62 1.58 15.25
CA ASN A 29 17.98 1.16 13.90
C ASN A 29 18.71 2.27 13.14
N ARG A 30 18.24 3.52 13.25
CA ARG A 30 18.88 4.68 12.64
C ARG A 30 20.36 4.81 13.03
N PHE A 31 20.64 4.89 14.32
CA PHE A 31 22.00 5.15 14.78
C PHE A 31 22.90 3.92 14.68
N SER A 32 22.34 2.70 14.75
CA SER A 32 23.11 1.48 14.46
C SER A 32 23.49 1.42 12.98
N THR A 33 22.60 1.85 12.08
CA THR A 33 22.91 1.96 10.64
C THR A 33 23.99 3.01 10.38
N TRP A 34 24.00 4.14 11.11
CA TRP A 34 25.10 5.11 11.01
C TRP A 34 26.45 4.50 11.40
N ARG A 35 26.48 3.72 12.48
CA ARG A 35 27.68 2.97 12.90
C ARG A 35 28.12 1.96 11.86
N GLN A 36 27.16 1.22 11.28
CA GLN A 36 27.43 0.28 10.21
C GLN A 36 28.02 0.97 8.97
N LEU A 37 27.50 2.13 8.59
CA LEU A 37 28.03 2.95 7.50
C LEU A 37 29.45 3.45 7.81
N TRP A 38 29.73 3.89 9.03
CA TRP A 38 31.10 4.27 9.42
C TRP A 38 32.05 3.09 9.42
N LEU A 39 31.60 1.90 9.85
CA LEU A 39 32.39 0.67 9.77
C LEU A 39 32.72 0.33 8.31
N TRP A 40 31.74 0.33 7.41
CA TRP A 40 31.99 0.09 5.99
C TRP A 40 32.92 1.12 5.36
N LEU A 41 32.83 2.39 5.79
CA LEU A 41 33.75 3.43 5.34
C LEU A 41 35.18 3.11 5.75
N ALA A 42 35.40 2.81 7.04
CA ALA A 42 36.72 2.52 7.59
C ALA A 42 37.34 1.24 6.98
N GLU A 43 36.54 0.18 6.82
CA GLU A 43 36.97 -1.06 6.14
C GLU A 43 37.42 -0.78 4.70
N SER A 44 36.62 -0.03 3.94
CA SER A 44 36.92 0.26 2.52
C SER A 44 38.12 1.19 2.38
N GLN A 45 38.24 2.19 3.26
CA GLN A 45 39.40 3.07 3.35
C GLN A 45 40.69 2.30 3.66
N LYS A 46 40.61 1.34 4.58
CA LYS A 46 41.73 0.45 4.91
C LYS A 46 42.13 -0.42 3.72
N GLU A 47 41.16 -1.03 3.04
CA GLU A 47 41.39 -1.83 1.83
C GLU A 47 42.11 -1.03 0.73
N LEU A 48 41.81 0.27 0.63
CA LEU A 48 42.45 1.20 -0.31
C LEU A 48 43.76 1.81 0.17
N GLY A 49 44.27 1.36 1.34
CA GLY A 49 45.60 1.66 1.84
C GLY A 49 45.70 2.83 2.82
N LEU A 50 44.58 3.32 3.39
CA LEU A 50 44.66 4.28 4.49
C LEU A 50 45.12 3.60 5.79
N PRO A 51 45.88 4.30 6.66
CA PRO A 51 46.47 3.75 7.88
C PRO A 51 45.43 3.56 9.00
N ILE A 52 44.56 2.56 8.85
CA ILE A 52 43.52 2.19 9.82
C ILE A 52 43.88 0.82 10.42
N SER A 53 44.01 0.74 11.75
CA SER A 53 44.41 -0.49 12.44
C SER A 53 43.30 -1.55 12.44
N ASP A 54 43.65 -2.84 12.53
CA ASP A 54 42.66 -3.92 12.75
C ASP A 54 41.91 -3.73 14.07
N ASP A 55 42.60 -3.28 15.12
CA ASP A 55 42.00 -3.00 16.43
C ASP A 55 40.88 -1.94 16.34
N ALA A 56 41.07 -0.88 15.55
CA ALA A 56 40.02 0.11 15.32
C ALA A 56 38.78 -0.49 14.65
N ILE A 57 38.98 -1.33 13.61
CA ILE A 57 37.88 -2.01 12.90
C ILE A 57 37.13 -2.97 13.83
N GLU A 58 37.85 -3.79 14.61
CA GLU A 58 37.24 -4.76 15.52
C GLU A 58 36.46 -4.06 16.65
N GLN A 59 36.98 -2.96 17.22
CA GLN A 59 36.23 -2.16 18.20
C GLN A 59 34.95 -1.56 17.60
N MET A 60 35.02 -1.00 16.39
CA MET A 60 33.82 -0.51 15.70
C MET A 60 32.80 -1.63 15.51
N LYS A 61 33.24 -2.79 15.02
CA LYS A 61 32.41 -3.96 14.73
C LYS A 61 31.70 -4.51 15.97
N ALA A 62 32.38 -4.54 17.12
CA ALA A 62 31.80 -4.97 18.39
C ALA A 62 30.66 -4.05 18.89
N HIS A 63 30.61 -2.80 18.41
CA HIS A 63 29.68 -1.77 18.89
C HIS A 63 28.76 -1.22 17.79
N THR A 64 28.52 -1.96 16.70
CA THR A 64 27.64 -1.51 15.59
C THR A 64 26.20 -1.26 16.04
N THR A 65 25.67 -2.08 16.95
CA THR A 65 24.35 -1.85 17.55
C THR A 65 24.46 -0.94 18.77
N ILE A 66 23.82 0.23 18.72
CA ILE A 66 23.84 1.20 19.82
C ILE A 66 23.03 0.73 21.03
N GLN A 67 23.59 0.92 22.23
CA GLN A 67 22.99 0.61 23.53
C GLN A 67 22.39 1.84 24.24
N ASP A 68 21.57 1.62 25.27
CA ASP A 68 20.77 2.67 25.93
C ASP A 68 21.59 3.70 26.70
N ASP A 69 22.72 3.31 27.26
CA ASP A 69 23.68 4.19 27.91
C ASP A 69 24.35 5.12 26.90
N GLU A 70 24.65 4.61 25.70
CA GLU A 70 25.27 5.37 24.62
C GLU A 70 24.34 6.45 24.04
N PHE A 71 23.02 6.22 24.08
CA PHE A 71 22.03 7.25 23.76
C PHE A 71 22.11 8.46 24.70
N LYS A 72 22.41 8.24 25.99
CA LYS A 72 22.54 9.34 26.96
C LYS A 72 23.75 10.21 26.63
N VAL A 73 24.88 9.58 26.32
CA VAL A 73 26.11 10.27 25.88
C VAL A 73 25.84 11.10 24.64
N ALA A 74 25.19 10.52 23.63
CA ALA A 74 24.83 11.24 22.41
C ALA A 74 23.90 12.43 22.68
N ALA A 75 22.88 12.27 23.54
CA ALA A 75 21.94 13.35 23.88
C ALA A 75 22.62 14.52 24.62
N GLU A 76 23.54 14.22 25.55
CA GLU A 76 24.34 15.24 26.24
C GLU A 76 25.25 16.01 25.26
N GLU A 77 25.90 15.29 24.36
CA GLU A 77 26.75 15.89 23.34
C GLU A 77 25.97 16.67 22.30
N GLU A 78 24.79 16.22 21.89
CA GLU A 78 23.93 16.95 20.96
C GLU A 78 23.44 18.27 21.59
N LYS A 79 23.09 18.25 22.88
CA LYS A 79 22.74 19.46 23.63
C LYS A 79 23.90 20.46 23.66
N ARG A 80 25.14 19.97 23.75
CA ARG A 80 26.36 20.80 23.78
C ARG A 80 26.73 21.34 22.40
N ARG A 81 26.74 20.48 21.38
CA ARG A 81 27.27 20.80 20.03
C ARG A 81 26.22 21.27 19.03
N ARG A 82 24.94 21.07 19.33
CA ARG A 82 23.80 21.37 18.44
C ARG A 82 23.90 20.65 17.09
N HIS A 83 24.44 19.43 17.10
CA HIS A 83 24.64 18.62 15.90
C HIS A 83 24.56 17.12 16.23
N ASP A 84 23.52 16.46 15.75
CA ASP A 84 23.21 15.04 16.02
C ASP A 84 24.31 14.08 15.54
N VAL A 85 24.74 14.19 14.27
CA VAL A 85 25.79 13.33 13.72
C VAL A 85 27.09 13.44 14.51
N MET A 86 27.54 14.65 14.82
CA MET A 86 28.79 14.85 15.56
C MET A 86 28.70 14.37 17.01
N ALA A 87 27.52 14.43 17.62
CA ALA A 87 27.28 13.84 18.93
C ALA A 87 27.41 12.30 18.88
N HIS A 88 26.86 11.67 17.84
CA HIS A 88 26.97 10.23 17.65
C HIS A 88 28.38 9.77 17.23
N VAL A 89 29.13 10.57 16.47
CA VAL A 89 30.57 10.31 16.21
C VAL A 89 31.34 10.28 17.52
N HIS A 90 31.10 11.24 18.41
CA HIS A 90 31.74 11.27 19.72
C HIS A 90 31.35 10.07 20.59
N ALA A 91 30.05 9.78 20.70
CA ALA A 91 29.56 8.65 21.48
C ALA A 91 30.14 7.32 20.98
N TYR A 92 30.23 7.12 19.66
CA TYR A 92 30.82 5.92 19.09
C TYR A 92 32.33 5.83 19.34
N GLY A 93 33.04 6.96 19.27
CA GLY A 93 34.47 7.02 19.62
C GLY A 93 34.77 6.73 21.09
N GLN A 94 33.82 6.96 22.01
CA GLN A 94 34.02 6.60 23.43
C GLN A 94 34.03 5.09 23.65
N VAL A 95 33.19 4.34 22.93
CA VAL A 95 33.14 2.87 23.02
C VAL A 95 34.14 2.18 22.08
N ALA A 96 34.65 2.89 21.08
CA ALA A 96 35.70 2.43 20.17
C ALA A 96 36.89 3.41 20.16
N PRO A 97 37.65 3.53 21.27
CA PRO A 97 38.71 4.53 21.42
C PRO A 97 39.83 4.42 20.37
N ALA A 98 40.16 3.21 19.89
CA ALA A 98 41.14 3.04 18.82
C ALA A 98 40.66 3.59 17.47
N ALA A 99 39.34 3.67 17.27
CA ALA A 99 38.71 4.21 16.08
C ALA A 99 38.33 5.69 16.19
N ALA A 100 38.34 6.28 17.39
CA ALA A 100 37.81 7.62 17.65
C ALA A 100 38.37 8.71 16.72
N GLY A 101 39.65 8.60 16.32
CA GLY A 101 40.31 9.54 15.41
C GLY A 101 40.00 9.32 13.92
N ILE A 102 39.45 8.17 13.52
CA ILE A 102 39.19 7.80 12.11
C ILE A 102 37.71 7.69 11.77
N ILE A 103 36.82 7.65 12.77
CA ILE A 103 35.37 7.66 12.53
C ILE A 103 35.03 8.93 11.73
N HIS A 104 34.29 8.74 10.63
CA HIS A 104 33.86 9.82 9.73
C HIS A 104 34.97 10.48 8.89
N TRP A 105 36.15 9.87 8.78
CA TRP A 105 37.28 10.47 8.06
C TRP A 105 36.96 10.77 6.58
N GLY A 106 37.00 12.05 6.21
CA GLY A 106 36.73 12.54 4.85
C GLY A 106 35.25 12.72 4.51
N ALA A 107 34.36 12.23 5.34
CA ALA A 107 32.92 12.29 5.10
C ALA A 107 32.29 13.61 5.60
N THR A 108 31.07 13.86 5.12
CA THR A 108 30.16 14.88 5.67
C THR A 108 28.98 14.16 6.33
N SER A 109 28.18 14.86 7.15
CA SER A 109 27.03 14.27 7.85
C SER A 109 26.08 13.48 6.94
N CYS A 110 25.90 13.92 5.69
CA CYS A 110 25.07 13.21 4.71
C CYS A 110 25.60 11.84 4.31
N TYR A 111 26.85 11.51 4.60
CA TYR A 111 27.34 10.16 4.43
C TYR A 111 26.56 9.16 5.30
N CYS A 112 26.26 9.49 6.56
CA CYS A 112 25.50 8.58 7.42
C CYS A 112 23.99 8.83 7.31
N THR A 113 23.54 10.10 7.30
CA THR A 113 22.10 10.39 7.31
C THR A 113 21.40 9.94 6.03
N ASP A 114 21.91 10.36 4.87
CA ASP A 114 21.22 10.14 3.59
C ASP A 114 21.36 8.70 3.10
N ASN A 115 22.52 8.06 3.31
CA ASN A 115 22.68 6.65 2.98
C ASN A 115 21.83 5.76 3.89
N ALA A 116 21.70 6.08 5.19
CA ALA A 116 20.79 5.36 6.08
C ALA A 116 19.33 5.55 5.65
N ASP A 117 18.92 6.78 5.31
CA ASP A 117 17.57 7.03 4.82
C ASP A 117 17.28 6.20 3.55
N LEU A 118 18.20 6.14 2.57
CA LEU A 118 18.05 5.30 1.37
C LEU A 118 17.94 3.80 1.70
N ILE A 119 18.70 3.31 2.68
CA ILE A 119 18.55 1.94 3.20
C ILE A 119 17.14 1.76 3.77
N PHE A 120 16.63 2.69 4.57
CA PHE A 120 15.28 2.59 5.14
C PHE A 120 14.17 2.70 4.09
N LEU A 121 14.36 3.50 3.04
CA LEU A 121 13.42 3.53 1.91
C LEU A 121 13.37 2.17 1.21
N ARG A 122 14.53 1.58 0.88
CA ARG A 122 14.60 0.26 0.25
C ARG A 122 13.99 -0.82 1.14
N ASP A 123 14.47 -0.92 2.38
CA ASP A 123 14.06 -1.97 3.32
C ASP A 123 12.58 -1.84 3.69
N GLY A 124 12.06 -0.60 3.75
CA GLY A 124 10.63 -0.35 3.93
C GLY A 124 9.80 -0.88 2.76
N LEU A 125 10.25 -0.69 1.52
CA LEU A 125 9.57 -1.25 0.34
C LEU A 125 9.68 -2.78 0.32
N ASP A 126 10.82 -3.34 0.71
CA ASP A 126 11.02 -4.78 0.83
C ASP A 126 10.10 -5.43 1.89
N ILE A 127 9.65 -4.68 2.90
CA ILE A 127 8.62 -5.12 3.85
C ILE A 127 7.20 -5.02 3.25
N LEU A 128 6.90 -3.96 2.52
CA LEU A 128 5.55 -3.67 2.02
C LEU A 128 5.17 -4.54 0.81
N ILE A 129 6.08 -4.72 -0.14
CA ILE A 129 5.84 -5.39 -1.42
C ILE A 129 5.33 -6.84 -1.22
N PRO A 130 5.96 -7.69 -0.39
CA PRO A 130 5.45 -9.04 -0.15
C PRO A 130 4.07 -9.06 0.53
N LYS A 131 3.79 -8.10 1.43
CA LYS A 131 2.47 -7.97 2.07
C LYS A 131 1.39 -7.59 1.04
N LEU A 132 1.72 -6.73 0.09
CA LEU A 132 0.83 -6.39 -1.02
C LEU A 132 0.56 -7.60 -1.92
N ALA A 133 1.59 -8.39 -2.24
CA ALA A 133 1.43 -9.63 -3.00
C ALA A 133 0.47 -10.62 -2.31
N VAL A 134 0.54 -10.77 -0.98
CA VAL A 134 -0.40 -11.59 -0.20
C VAL A 134 -1.84 -11.09 -0.31
N VAL A 135 -2.07 -9.78 -0.25
CA VAL A 135 -3.42 -9.20 -0.41
C VAL A 135 -3.98 -9.51 -1.81
N ILE A 136 -3.15 -9.37 -2.85
CA ILE A 136 -3.51 -9.68 -4.24
C ILE A 136 -3.87 -11.16 -4.38
N ASP A 137 -3.09 -12.06 -3.79
CA ASP A 137 -3.34 -13.51 -3.81
C ASP A 137 -4.68 -13.86 -3.15
N LYS A 138 -4.93 -13.35 -1.93
CA LYS A 138 -6.19 -13.60 -1.20
C LYS A 138 -7.41 -13.06 -1.92
N LEU A 139 -7.32 -11.87 -2.50
CA LEU A 139 -8.38 -11.32 -3.33
C LEU A 139 -8.58 -12.12 -4.62
N SER A 140 -7.51 -12.65 -5.22
CA SER A 140 -7.58 -13.52 -6.40
C SER A 140 -8.32 -14.82 -6.10
N ALA A 141 -8.02 -15.46 -4.95
CA ALA A 141 -8.73 -16.63 -4.48
C ALA A 141 -10.22 -16.34 -4.25
N PHE A 142 -10.54 -15.21 -3.59
CA PHE A 142 -11.93 -14.75 -3.43
C PHE A 142 -12.62 -14.50 -4.77
N ALA A 143 -11.93 -13.84 -5.71
CA ALA A 143 -12.48 -13.55 -7.02
C ALA A 143 -12.81 -14.84 -7.80
N GLN A 144 -11.92 -15.84 -7.72
CA GLN A 144 -12.13 -17.15 -8.32
C GLN A 144 -13.30 -17.91 -7.67
N GLN A 145 -13.38 -17.92 -6.34
CA GLN A 145 -14.48 -18.56 -5.61
C GLN A 145 -15.85 -18.02 -6.02
N TYR A 146 -15.96 -16.70 -6.23
CA TYR A 146 -17.23 -16.03 -6.54
C TYR A 146 -17.32 -15.55 -8.00
N LYS A 147 -16.54 -16.14 -8.91
CA LYS A 147 -16.48 -15.72 -10.32
C LYS A 147 -17.82 -15.86 -11.05
N ASP A 148 -18.65 -16.82 -10.64
CA ASP A 148 -19.93 -17.15 -11.27
C ASP A 148 -21.14 -16.57 -10.52
N LEU A 149 -20.97 -15.95 -9.34
CA LEU A 149 -22.08 -15.46 -8.51
C LEU A 149 -22.60 -14.12 -9.06
N PRO A 150 -23.78 -14.06 -9.70
CA PRO A 150 -24.31 -12.82 -10.26
C PRO A 150 -24.67 -11.85 -9.14
N CYS A 151 -24.34 -10.57 -9.33
CA CYS A 151 -24.77 -9.50 -8.46
C CYS A 151 -25.09 -8.25 -9.26
N LEU A 152 -25.85 -7.34 -8.65
CA LEU A 152 -26.28 -6.11 -9.30
C LEU A 152 -25.07 -5.23 -9.62
N GLY A 153 -24.94 -4.76 -10.87
CA GLY A 153 -23.97 -3.74 -11.24
C GLY A 153 -24.41 -2.36 -10.73
N PHE A 154 -23.47 -1.46 -10.48
CA PHE A 154 -23.79 -0.10 -10.05
C PHE A 154 -23.03 0.93 -10.89
N THR A 155 -23.77 1.88 -11.45
CA THR A 155 -23.24 3.10 -12.08
C THR A 155 -24.03 4.28 -11.54
N HIS A 156 -23.36 5.36 -11.13
CA HIS A 156 -24.00 6.49 -10.44
C HIS A 156 -24.74 6.11 -9.14
N GLY A 157 -24.33 5.00 -8.50
CA GLY A 157 -25.05 4.44 -7.35
C GLY A 157 -26.45 3.88 -7.69
N GLN A 158 -26.76 3.68 -8.97
CA GLN A 158 -28.04 3.12 -9.44
C GLN A 158 -27.85 1.69 -9.98
N PRO A 159 -28.89 0.84 -9.89
CA PRO A 159 -28.94 -0.47 -10.54
C PRO A 159 -28.53 -0.40 -12.02
N ALA A 160 -27.61 -1.28 -12.42
CA ALA A 160 -27.14 -1.44 -13.79
C ALA A 160 -26.99 -2.95 -14.12
N GLN A 161 -26.63 -3.25 -15.38
CA GLN A 161 -26.43 -4.62 -15.86
C GLN A 161 -25.62 -5.47 -14.88
N LEU A 162 -26.02 -6.74 -14.74
CA LEU A 162 -25.40 -7.64 -13.77
C LEU A 162 -23.91 -7.82 -14.06
N VAL A 163 -23.17 -7.98 -12.98
CA VAL A 163 -21.78 -8.45 -12.97
C VAL A 163 -21.70 -9.69 -12.10
N THR A 164 -20.50 -10.17 -11.80
CA THR A 164 -20.31 -11.16 -10.73
C THR A 164 -19.52 -10.57 -9.57
N VAL A 165 -19.71 -11.13 -8.37
CA VAL A 165 -18.96 -10.74 -7.17
C VAL A 165 -17.45 -10.87 -7.44
N GLY A 166 -17.02 -11.97 -8.08
CA GLY A 166 -15.63 -12.16 -8.45
C GLY A 166 -15.11 -11.13 -9.45
N LYS A 167 -15.90 -10.79 -10.48
CA LYS A 167 -15.52 -9.73 -11.44
C LYS A 167 -15.37 -8.37 -10.76
N ARG A 168 -16.20 -8.05 -9.76
CA ARG A 168 -16.06 -6.82 -8.98
C ARG A 168 -14.74 -6.79 -8.23
N ALA A 169 -14.37 -7.90 -7.57
CA ALA A 169 -13.08 -8.02 -6.90
C ALA A 169 -11.89 -7.85 -7.86
N CYS A 170 -11.99 -8.31 -9.11
CA CYS A 170 -10.93 -8.08 -10.11
C CYS A 170 -10.67 -6.59 -10.41
N LEU A 171 -11.64 -5.69 -10.21
CA LEU A 171 -11.38 -4.24 -10.34
C LEU A 171 -10.41 -3.76 -9.26
N TRP A 172 -10.54 -4.27 -8.03
CA TRP A 172 -9.64 -3.95 -6.92
C TRP A 172 -8.27 -4.57 -7.14
N ILE A 173 -8.22 -5.83 -7.58
CA ILE A 173 -6.96 -6.53 -7.88
C ILE A 173 -6.19 -5.80 -8.97
N GLN A 174 -6.86 -5.32 -10.01
CA GLN A 174 -6.20 -4.59 -11.10
C GLN A 174 -5.49 -3.33 -10.61
N ASP A 175 -6.11 -2.54 -9.73
CA ASP A 175 -5.47 -1.36 -9.13
C ASP A 175 -4.27 -1.77 -8.27
N LEU A 176 -4.41 -2.83 -7.45
CA LEU A 176 -3.32 -3.34 -6.61
C LEU A 176 -2.14 -3.90 -7.43
N LEU A 177 -2.38 -4.47 -8.62
CA LEU A 177 -1.30 -4.84 -9.55
C LEU A 177 -0.54 -3.62 -10.06
N MET A 178 -1.23 -2.50 -10.29
CA MET A 178 -0.57 -1.25 -10.66
C MET A 178 0.26 -0.69 -9.51
N ASP A 179 -0.25 -0.78 -8.28
CA ASP A 179 0.49 -0.38 -7.08
C ASP A 179 1.71 -1.28 -6.86
N LEU A 180 1.59 -2.60 -7.01
CA LEU A 180 2.71 -3.54 -6.92
C LEU A 180 3.83 -3.16 -7.88
N ARG A 181 3.50 -2.96 -9.15
CA ARG A 181 4.46 -2.49 -10.17
C ARG A 181 5.09 -1.16 -9.77
N ASN A 182 4.31 -0.22 -9.24
CA ASN A 182 4.83 1.11 -8.87
C ASN A 182 5.80 1.02 -7.68
N LEU A 183 5.51 0.18 -6.69
CA LEU A 183 6.37 -0.04 -5.53
C LEU A 183 7.65 -0.80 -5.91
N GLU A 184 7.54 -1.85 -6.73
CA GLU A 184 8.70 -2.58 -7.29
C GLU A 184 9.64 -1.63 -8.04
N ARG A 185 9.07 -0.82 -8.95
CA ARG A 185 9.86 0.19 -9.67
C ARG A 185 10.50 1.19 -8.72
N ALA A 186 9.74 1.75 -7.78
CA ALA A 186 10.26 2.72 -6.82
C ALA A 186 11.41 2.12 -5.99
N ARG A 187 11.33 0.83 -5.65
CA ARG A 187 12.35 0.09 -4.91
C ARG A 187 13.59 -0.15 -5.76
N ASP A 188 13.43 -0.63 -6.98
CA ASP A 188 14.53 -1.02 -7.86
C ASP A 188 15.26 0.17 -8.49
N ASP A 189 14.59 1.32 -8.63
CA ASP A 189 15.19 2.57 -9.11
C ASP A 189 16.05 3.27 -8.03
N LEU A 190 15.99 2.84 -6.77
CA LEU A 190 16.80 3.43 -5.70
C LEU A 190 18.28 3.19 -5.95
N ARG A 191 19.04 4.29 -5.92
CA ARG A 191 20.50 4.28 -5.97
C ARG A 191 21.07 4.82 -4.67
N PHE A 192 22.24 4.32 -4.31
CA PHE A 192 22.93 4.79 -3.11
C PHE A 192 23.50 6.20 -3.30
N ARG A 193 23.60 7.00 -2.25
CA ARG A 193 24.33 8.29 -2.33
C ARG A 193 25.83 8.01 -2.39
N GLY A 194 26.33 7.14 -1.53
CA GLY A 194 27.74 6.80 -1.43
C GLY A 194 28.58 7.89 -0.74
N VAL A 195 29.87 7.98 -1.10
CA VAL A 195 30.86 8.93 -0.55
C VAL A 195 31.05 10.13 -1.46
N LYS A 196 30.24 11.18 -1.23
CA LYS A 196 30.18 12.35 -2.13
C LYS A 196 30.79 13.66 -1.59
N GLY A 197 31.20 13.67 -0.32
CA GLY A 197 31.67 14.89 0.34
C GLY A 197 30.54 15.93 0.53
N THR A 198 30.92 17.15 0.89
CA THR A 198 29.98 18.20 1.33
C THR A 198 29.14 18.80 0.20
N THR A 199 29.62 18.83 -1.02
CA THR A 199 28.94 19.46 -2.18
C THR A 199 28.85 18.53 -3.39
N GLY A 200 29.02 17.22 -3.20
CA GLY A 200 28.95 16.24 -4.28
C GLY A 200 30.26 15.99 -5.03
N THR A 201 31.30 16.78 -4.77
CA THR A 201 32.55 16.79 -5.55
C THR A 201 33.62 15.83 -5.05
N GLN A 202 33.41 15.17 -3.90
CA GLN A 202 34.37 14.23 -3.31
C GLN A 202 35.74 14.81 -2.94
N ALA A 203 35.89 16.14 -2.92
CA ALA A 203 37.20 16.81 -2.72
C ALA A 203 37.96 16.36 -1.47
N SER A 204 37.27 16.14 -0.36
CA SER A 204 37.86 15.63 0.88
C SER A 204 38.44 14.23 0.74
N PHE A 205 37.76 13.34 0.02
CA PHE A 205 38.25 11.99 -0.26
C PHE A 205 39.41 12.01 -1.24
N LEU A 206 39.34 12.86 -2.27
CA LEU A 206 40.45 13.05 -3.22
C LEU A 206 41.72 13.52 -2.51
N GLN A 207 41.58 14.42 -1.53
CA GLN A 207 42.71 14.88 -0.71
C GLN A 207 43.28 13.77 0.17
N ILE A 208 42.44 12.93 0.77
CA ILE A 208 42.89 11.80 1.61
C ILE A 208 43.62 10.73 0.79
N PHE A 209 43.32 10.63 -0.51
CA PHE A 209 44.02 9.74 -1.45
C PHE A 209 45.05 10.45 -2.33
N ASP A 210 45.58 11.60 -1.89
CA ASP A 210 46.67 12.33 -2.56
C ASP A 210 46.43 12.60 -4.06
N GLY A 211 45.18 12.92 -4.44
CA GLY A 211 44.81 13.20 -5.82
C GLY A 211 44.53 11.95 -6.68
N ASN A 212 44.48 10.76 -6.10
CA ASN A 212 44.16 9.54 -6.83
C ASN A 212 42.65 9.38 -7.04
N HIS A 213 42.19 9.69 -8.26
CA HIS A 213 40.78 9.59 -8.65
C HIS A 213 40.26 8.15 -8.63
N ASP A 214 41.03 7.17 -9.10
CA ASP A 214 40.61 5.76 -9.15
C ASP A 214 40.28 5.22 -7.74
N LYS A 215 41.05 5.60 -6.72
CA LYS A 215 40.76 5.21 -5.33
C LYS A 215 39.48 5.85 -4.79
N VAL A 216 39.15 7.08 -5.21
CA VAL A 216 37.90 7.73 -4.81
C VAL A 216 36.71 7.01 -5.43
N GLU A 217 36.79 6.63 -6.71
CA GLU A 217 35.76 5.85 -7.39
C GLU A 217 35.60 4.46 -6.74
N GLN A 218 36.71 3.75 -6.50
CA GLN A 218 36.70 2.46 -5.82
C GLN A 218 36.12 2.54 -4.40
N LEU A 219 36.40 3.61 -3.65
CA LEU A 219 35.81 3.80 -2.32
C LEU A 219 34.28 3.87 -2.41
N ASP A 220 33.75 4.60 -3.39
CA ASP A 220 32.31 4.74 -3.62
C ASP A 220 31.65 3.42 -4.03
N GLU A 221 32.30 2.65 -4.90
CA GLU A 221 31.84 1.32 -5.30
C GLU A 221 31.83 0.32 -4.13
N LEU A 222 32.90 0.29 -3.33
CA LEU A 222 33.03 -0.61 -2.19
C LEU A 222 31.95 -0.36 -1.13
N VAL A 223 31.73 0.89 -0.73
CA VAL A 223 30.70 1.21 0.27
C VAL A 223 29.29 0.95 -0.27
N THR A 224 29.06 1.20 -1.56
CA THR A 224 27.77 0.94 -2.23
C THR A 224 27.45 -0.55 -2.26
N LYS A 225 28.45 -1.36 -2.63
CA LYS A 225 28.34 -2.83 -2.63
C LYS A 225 28.11 -3.38 -1.23
N LYS A 226 28.84 -2.89 -0.23
CA LYS A 226 28.66 -3.29 1.19
C LYS A 226 27.26 -2.93 1.71
N ALA A 227 26.68 -1.83 1.25
CA ALA A 227 25.31 -1.43 1.58
C ALA A 227 24.21 -2.22 0.83
N GLY A 228 24.59 -3.10 -0.10
CA GLY A 228 23.64 -3.91 -0.87
C GLY A 228 22.88 -3.14 -1.95
N PHE A 229 23.47 -2.08 -2.51
CA PHE A 229 22.92 -1.35 -3.64
C PHE A 229 23.62 -1.74 -4.95
N ASN A 230 22.86 -1.84 -6.04
CA ASN A 230 23.40 -2.16 -7.36
C ASN A 230 24.23 -1.02 -7.95
N SER A 231 23.91 0.23 -7.60
CA SER A 231 24.63 1.41 -8.08
C SER A 231 24.47 2.60 -7.14
N ALA A 232 25.39 3.56 -7.28
CA ALA A 232 25.32 4.87 -6.64
C ALA A 232 25.02 5.96 -7.65
N PHE A 233 24.55 7.11 -7.16
CA PHE A 233 24.50 8.32 -7.98
C PHE A 233 25.91 8.76 -8.36
N ILE A 234 26.15 9.03 -9.65
CA ILE A 234 27.39 9.68 -10.11
C ILE A 234 27.32 11.17 -9.74
N ILE A 235 26.21 11.82 -10.10
CA ILE A 235 25.96 13.22 -9.81
C ILE A 235 25.06 13.31 -8.58
N SER A 236 25.58 13.91 -7.52
CA SER A 236 24.81 14.31 -6.35
C SER A 236 25.18 15.73 -5.97
N SER A 237 24.34 16.33 -5.13
CA SER A 237 24.72 17.53 -4.39
C SER A 237 25.32 17.11 -3.04
N GLN A 238 25.10 17.89 -1.98
CA GLN A 238 25.38 17.42 -0.62
C GLN A 238 24.58 16.16 -0.28
N THR A 239 23.38 15.99 -0.83
CA THR A 239 22.42 14.91 -0.53
C THR A 239 22.14 14.07 -1.77
N TYR A 240 21.44 12.95 -1.61
CA TYR A 240 20.72 12.41 -2.77
C TYR A 240 19.60 13.42 -3.16
N SER A 241 19.19 13.40 -4.43
CA SER A 241 18.13 14.32 -4.88
C SER A 241 16.81 14.02 -4.16
N ARG A 242 16.21 15.01 -3.50
CA ARG A 242 14.90 14.86 -2.84
C ARG A 242 13.76 14.52 -3.79
N LYS A 243 13.99 14.54 -5.11
CA LYS A 243 13.09 13.94 -6.10
C LYS A 243 12.86 12.44 -5.86
N ILE A 244 13.82 11.72 -5.28
CA ILE A 244 13.63 10.31 -4.90
C ILE A 244 12.52 10.16 -3.85
N ASP A 245 12.44 11.09 -2.89
CA ASP A 245 11.38 11.10 -1.88
C ASP A 245 10.01 11.35 -2.54
N VAL A 246 9.96 12.14 -3.62
CA VAL A 246 8.76 12.36 -4.44
C VAL A 246 8.33 11.07 -5.15
N ASP A 247 9.26 10.39 -5.81
CA ASP A 247 8.95 9.22 -6.63
C ASP A 247 8.48 8.05 -5.76
N VAL A 248 9.11 7.84 -4.60
CA VAL A 248 8.67 6.87 -3.57
C VAL A 248 7.34 7.29 -2.93
N GLY A 249 7.23 8.56 -2.52
CA GLY A 249 6.03 9.11 -1.88
C GLY A 249 4.82 8.96 -2.77
N ASN A 250 4.92 9.29 -4.07
CA ASN A 250 3.82 9.16 -5.02
C ASN A 250 3.39 7.71 -5.26
N ALA A 251 4.33 6.75 -5.25
CA ALA A 251 3.98 5.33 -5.37
C ALA A 251 3.15 4.86 -4.17
N LEU A 252 3.54 5.24 -2.95
CA LEU A 252 2.79 4.94 -1.73
C LEU A 252 1.47 5.72 -1.65
N GLY A 253 1.45 6.97 -2.10
CA GLY A 253 0.25 7.80 -2.15
C GLY A 253 -0.83 7.24 -3.10
N SER A 254 -0.42 6.76 -4.28
CA SER A 254 -1.30 6.03 -5.22
C SER A 254 -1.95 4.83 -4.54
N PHE A 255 -1.16 4.02 -3.83
CA PHE A 255 -1.68 2.89 -3.06
C PHE A 255 -2.68 3.33 -1.96
N GLY A 256 -2.46 4.49 -1.33
CA GLY A 256 -3.42 5.10 -0.41
C GLY A 256 -4.79 5.36 -1.05
N SER A 257 -4.82 5.85 -2.29
CA SER A 257 -6.07 6.04 -3.05
C SER A 257 -6.76 4.70 -3.36
N THR A 258 -6.00 3.67 -3.74
CA THR A 258 -6.53 2.31 -3.93
C THR A 258 -7.16 1.77 -2.65
N CYS A 259 -6.51 1.96 -1.50
CA CYS A 259 -7.04 1.56 -0.19
C CYS A 259 -8.38 2.25 0.13
N GLU A 260 -8.49 3.56 -0.09
CA GLU A 260 -9.73 4.30 0.14
C GLU A 260 -10.84 3.83 -0.81
N ARG A 261 -10.56 3.61 -2.09
CA ARG A 261 -11.52 3.08 -3.07
C ARG A 261 -12.06 1.71 -2.64
N ILE A 262 -11.18 0.77 -2.32
CA ILE A 262 -11.56 -0.60 -1.90
C ILE A 262 -12.39 -0.54 -0.61
N GLY A 263 -11.94 0.24 0.38
CA GLY A 263 -12.65 0.39 1.65
C GLY A 263 -14.04 0.99 1.47
N ILE A 264 -14.21 1.97 0.56
CA ILE A 264 -15.52 2.55 0.23
C ILE A 264 -16.46 1.52 -0.41
N ASP A 265 -15.99 0.72 -1.36
CA ASP A 265 -16.81 -0.30 -1.99
C ASP A 265 -17.29 -1.35 -0.98
N ILE A 266 -16.39 -1.83 -0.10
CA ILE A 266 -16.74 -2.79 0.96
C ILE A 266 -17.79 -2.20 1.91
N ARG A 267 -17.65 -0.93 2.29
CA ARG A 267 -18.63 -0.25 3.15
C ARG A 267 -20.01 -0.15 2.49
N HIS A 268 -20.07 0.11 1.19
CA HIS A 268 -21.33 0.07 0.45
C HIS A 268 -21.91 -1.35 0.41
N LEU A 269 -21.10 -2.38 0.11
CA LEU A 269 -21.56 -3.77 0.10
C LEU A 269 -22.08 -4.23 1.48
N ALA A 270 -21.49 -3.73 2.57
CA ALA A 270 -21.97 -3.98 3.93
C ALA A 270 -23.29 -3.26 4.22
N MET A 271 -23.45 -1.99 3.81
CA MET A 271 -24.73 -1.27 3.86
C MET A 271 -25.84 -2.03 3.12
N LEU A 272 -25.46 -2.63 2.01
CA LEU A 272 -26.28 -3.46 1.14
C LEU A 272 -26.53 -4.87 1.69
N LYS A 273 -25.83 -5.29 2.76
CA LYS A 273 -25.84 -6.65 3.35
C LYS A 273 -25.45 -7.76 2.36
N GLU A 274 -24.68 -7.42 1.32
CA GLU A 274 -24.22 -8.37 0.31
C GLU A 274 -22.87 -8.99 0.70
N VAL A 275 -21.97 -8.17 1.25
CA VAL A 275 -20.65 -8.59 1.72
C VAL A 275 -20.32 -7.85 3.02
N GLU A 276 -19.84 -8.57 4.03
CA GLU A 276 -19.33 -8.01 5.28
C GLU A 276 -17.84 -8.30 5.44
N GLU A 277 -17.14 -7.43 6.18
CA GLU A 277 -15.78 -7.71 6.67
C GLU A 277 -15.82 -8.79 7.77
N PRO A 278 -14.69 -9.49 8.03
CA PRO A 278 -14.65 -10.50 9.07
C PRO A 278 -15.02 -9.96 10.45
N PHE A 279 -15.77 -10.76 11.21
CA PHE A 279 -16.29 -10.39 12.52
C PHE A 279 -15.83 -11.41 13.55
N GLU A 280 -15.02 -10.99 14.54
CA GLU A 280 -14.56 -11.91 15.59
C GLU A 280 -15.71 -12.36 16.48
N LYS A 281 -15.59 -13.56 17.05
CA LYS A 281 -16.63 -14.17 17.90
C LYS A 281 -17.08 -13.27 19.05
N ASP A 282 -16.14 -12.54 19.66
CA ASP A 282 -16.38 -11.67 20.82
C ASP A 282 -16.41 -10.17 20.45
N GLN A 283 -16.43 -9.84 19.16
CA GLN A 283 -16.46 -8.45 18.70
C GLN A 283 -17.82 -7.80 19.00
N ILE A 284 -17.82 -6.62 19.64
CA ILE A 284 -19.03 -5.83 19.85
C ILE A 284 -19.16 -4.81 18.70
N GLY A 285 -20.18 -4.98 17.86
CA GLY A 285 -20.42 -4.11 16.70
C GLY A 285 -20.98 -2.72 17.06
N SER A 286 -21.78 -2.63 18.12
CA SER A 286 -22.36 -1.38 18.65
C SER A 286 -22.62 -1.51 20.15
N SER A 287 -22.37 -0.45 20.91
CA SER A 287 -22.65 -0.39 22.35
C SER A 287 -24.15 -0.41 22.69
N ALA A 288 -25.04 -0.14 21.72
CA ALA A 288 -26.48 -0.01 21.95
C ALA A 288 -27.36 -0.92 21.06
N MET A 289 -26.86 -1.41 19.91
CA MET A 289 -27.65 -2.15 18.93
C MET A 289 -27.03 -3.53 18.65
N ALA A 290 -27.56 -4.58 19.28
CA ALA A 290 -27.01 -5.94 19.21
C ALA A 290 -26.97 -6.56 17.79
N TYR A 291 -27.86 -6.12 16.88
CA TYR A 291 -27.91 -6.63 15.50
C TYR A 291 -26.98 -5.87 14.53
N LYS A 292 -26.39 -4.74 14.95
CA LYS A 292 -25.68 -3.84 14.05
C LYS A 292 -24.19 -4.21 13.95
N ARG A 293 -23.77 -4.61 12.75
CA ARG A 293 -22.36 -4.81 12.38
C ARG A 293 -21.89 -3.64 11.54
N ASN A 294 -20.76 -3.04 11.94
CA ASN A 294 -20.17 -1.89 11.24
C ASN A 294 -18.87 -2.32 10.54
N PRO A 295 -18.61 -1.87 9.31
CA PRO A 295 -17.39 -2.16 8.57
C PRO A 295 -16.21 -1.30 9.07
N MET A 296 -15.89 -1.38 10.37
CA MET A 296 -14.92 -0.49 11.03
C MET A 296 -13.48 -0.69 10.55
N ARG A 297 -13.10 -1.89 10.10
CA ARG A 297 -11.77 -2.15 9.53
C ARG A 297 -11.65 -1.44 8.18
N SER A 298 -12.70 -1.52 7.37
CA SER A 298 -12.80 -0.84 6.07
C SER A 298 -12.88 0.69 6.21
N GLU A 299 -13.55 1.20 7.25
CA GLU A 299 -13.56 2.63 7.59
C GLU A 299 -12.17 3.12 8.02
N ARG A 300 -11.47 2.33 8.84
CA ARG A 300 -10.08 2.62 9.23
C ARG A 300 -9.16 2.61 8.01
N LEU A 301 -9.34 1.65 7.10
CA LEU A 301 -8.60 1.58 5.83
C LEU A 301 -8.81 2.85 5.00
N CYS A 302 -10.06 3.33 4.88
CA CYS A 302 -10.33 4.61 4.21
C CYS A 302 -9.64 5.79 4.90
N SER A 303 -9.65 5.82 6.24
CA SER A 303 -9.06 6.91 7.01
C SER A 303 -7.54 6.99 6.82
N LEU A 304 -6.85 5.85 6.96
CA LEU A 304 -5.40 5.75 6.79
C LEU A 304 -4.98 5.90 5.32
N GLY A 305 -5.75 5.34 4.38
CA GLY A 305 -5.53 5.53 2.94
C GLY A 305 -5.62 7.00 2.54
N ARG A 306 -6.56 7.75 3.12
CA ARG A 306 -6.67 9.20 2.91
C ARG A 306 -5.50 9.99 3.49
N HIS A 307 -4.99 9.60 4.66
CA HIS A 307 -3.76 10.20 5.19
C HIS A 307 -2.59 9.95 4.22
N LEU A 308 -2.41 8.68 3.83
CA LEU A 308 -1.33 8.24 2.96
C LEU A 308 -1.32 8.95 1.60
N GLN A 309 -2.47 9.13 0.94
CA GLN A 309 -2.51 9.80 -0.36
C GLN A 309 -2.21 11.31 -0.31
N ASN A 310 -2.27 11.93 0.88
CA ASN A 310 -1.99 13.36 1.06
C ASN A 310 -0.54 13.66 1.44
N LEU A 311 0.17 12.70 2.04
CA LEU A 311 1.57 12.85 2.45
C LEU A 311 2.57 13.17 1.31
N PRO A 312 2.40 12.72 0.05
CA PRO A 312 3.39 13.01 -1.00
C PRO A 312 3.57 14.50 -1.31
N LYS A 313 2.60 15.34 -0.91
CA LYS A 313 2.70 16.79 -1.04
C LYS A 313 3.91 17.37 -0.31
N ASP A 314 4.25 16.82 0.85
CA ASP A 314 5.42 17.23 1.62
C ASP A 314 6.72 17.01 0.83
N ALA A 315 6.85 15.87 0.17
CA ALA A 315 8.02 15.56 -0.66
C ALA A 315 8.09 16.46 -1.91
N LEU A 316 6.95 16.72 -2.55
CA LEU A 316 6.85 17.60 -3.72
C LEU A 316 7.32 19.02 -3.39
N ASP A 317 6.79 19.59 -2.31
CA ASP A 317 7.14 20.94 -1.88
C ASP A 317 8.60 21.01 -1.43
N THR A 318 9.05 20.04 -0.64
CA THR A 318 10.44 19.95 -0.16
C THR A 318 11.42 19.89 -1.32
N TYR A 319 11.17 19.07 -2.34
CA TYR A 319 12.03 18.99 -3.51
C TYR A 319 12.07 20.33 -4.27
N SER A 320 10.91 20.96 -4.50
CA SER A 320 10.83 22.22 -5.24
C SER A 320 11.53 23.38 -4.54
N ALA A 321 11.63 23.34 -3.20
CA ALA A 321 12.23 24.36 -2.37
C ALA A 321 13.75 24.20 -2.17
N GLN A 322 14.37 23.10 -2.63
CA GLN A 322 15.81 22.89 -2.45
C GLN A 322 16.65 23.96 -3.15
N TRP A 323 17.52 24.64 -2.40
CA TRP A 323 18.42 25.65 -2.93
C TRP A 323 19.81 25.06 -3.24
N PHE A 324 20.25 25.24 -4.49
CA PHE A 324 21.59 24.84 -4.96
C PHE A 324 21.97 23.42 -4.50
N GLU A 325 23.11 23.25 -3.82
CA GLU A 325 23.58 21.93 -3.40
C GLU A 325 22.89 21.37 -2.14
N ARG A 326 22.20 22.20 -1.34
CA ARG A 326 21.24 21.80 -0.27
C ARG A 326 20.81 23.03 0.55
N SER A 327 19.54 23.05 0.94
CA SER A 327 19.03 23.77 2.13
C SER A 327 18.49 22.77 3.17
N LEU A 328 18.66 23.08 4.47
CA LEU A 328 18.42 22.14 5.60
C LEU A 328 16.93 22.06 6.03
N ASP A 329 16.06 22.84 5.41
CA ASP A 329 14.61 22.81 5.61
C ASP A 329 13.98 21.44 5.25
N ASP A 330 14.71 20.61 4.49
CA ASP A 330 14.35 19.22 4.23
C ASP A 330 14.39 18.31 5.47
N SER A 331 15.24 18.61 6.45
CA SER A 331 15.58 17.68 7.54
C SER A 331 14.38 17.37 8.44
N ALA A 332 13.66 18.40 8.91
CA ALA A 332 12.59 18.22 9.88
C ALA A 332 11.37 17.53 9.25
N ILE A 333 10.94 17.98 8.07
CA ILE A 333 9.76 17.45 7.39
C ILE A 333 9.96 16.00 6.93
N ARG A 334 11.16 15.61 6.50
CA ARG A 334 11.49 14.22 6.14
C ARG A 334 11.50 13.27 7.33
N ARG A 335 11.83 13.75 8.53
CA ARG A 335 11.76 12.96 9.79
C ARG A 335 10.32 12.62 10.19
N ILE A 336 9.33 13.32 9.63
CA ILE A 336 7.90 13.10 9.85
C ILE A 336 7.32 12.32 8.66
N SER A 337 7.37 12.90 7.47
CA SER A 337 6.70 12.40 6.27
C SER A 337 7.18 11.01 5.84
N ILE A 338 8.49 10.73 5.86
CA ILE A 338 9.01 9.43 5.42
C ILE A 338 8.53 8.30 6.33
N PRO A 339 8.75 8.31 7.66
CA PRO A 339 8.19 7.27 8.52
C PRO A 339 6.67 7.14 8.42
N GLU A 340 5.94 8.25 8.34
CA GLU A 340 4.48 8.21 8.25
C GLU A 340 3.96 7.61 6.95
N LEU A 341 4.64 7.82 5.82
CA LEU A 341 4.33 7.18 4.54
C LEU A 341 4.35 5.65 4.68
N TYR A 342 5.45 5.11 5.20
CA TYR A 342 5.64 3.66 5.34
C TYR A 342 4.76 3.04 6.43
N LEU A 343 4.64 3.68 7.60
CA LEU A 343 3.81 3.17 8.69
C LEU A 343 2.32 3.17 8.32
N SER A 344 1.87 4.17 7.55
CA SER A 344 0.48 4.22 7.06
C SER A 344 0.23 3.15 6.00
N ALA A 345 1.15 2.97 5.05
CA ALA A 345 1.06 1.92 4.04
C ALA A 345 1.04 0.51 4.68
N ASP A 346 1.91 0.27 5.66
CA ASP A 346 1.98 -0.98 6.40
C ASP A 346 0.67 -1.26 7.15
N ALA A 347 0.12 -0.26 7.84
CA ALA A 347 -1.17 -0.38 8.51
C ALA A 347 -2.33 -0.67 7.53
N CYS A 348 -2.33 -0.03 6.36
CA CYS A 348 -3.31 -0.31 5.30
C CYS A 348 -3.20 -1.75 4.78
N LEU A 349 -1.98 -2.27 4.58
CA LEU A 349 -1.76 -3.65 4.14
C LEU A 349 -2.17 -4.67 5.20
N ILE A 350 -1.92 -4.40 6.48
CA ILE A 350 -2.40 -5.24 7.60
C ILE A 350 -3.93 -5.31 7.58
N LEU A 351 -4.60 -4.16 7.41
CA LEU A 351 -6.07 -4.10 7.34
C LEU A 351 -6.60 -4.83 6.10
N LEU A 352 -6.01 -4.61 4.93
CA LEU A 352 -6.40 -5.28 3.69
C LEU A 352 -6.20 -6.79 3.80
N ASN A 353 -5.06 -7.26 4.29
CA ASN A 353 -4.82 -8.69 4.50
C ASN A 353 -5.90 -9.28 5.41
N ASN A 354 -6.14 -8.64 6.55
CA ASN A 354 -7.14 -9.10 7.50
C ASN A 354 -8.57 -9.14 6.91
N VAL A 355 -9.00 -8.07 6.23
CA VAL A 355 -10.35 -7.98 5.64
C VAL A 355 -10.53 -8.99 4.51
N THR A 356 -9.55 -9.07 3.61
CA THR A 356 -9.62 -9.95 2.42
C THR A 356 -9.48 -11.43 2.76
N SER A 357 -8.90 -11.76 3.92
CA SER A 357 -8.81 -13.14 4.42
C SER A 357 -10.15 -13.71 4.94
N GLY A 358 -11.15 -12.87 5.20
CA GLY A 358 -12.34 -13.29 5.92
C GLY A 358 -13.63 -12.60 5.48
N PHE A 359 -13.73 -12.24 4.20
CA PHE A 359 -14.99 -11.76 3.65
C PHE A 359 -16.12 -12.74 3.89
N VAL A 360 -17.27 -12.22 4.31
CA VAL A 360 -18.52 -12.99 4.42
C VAL A 360 -19.47 -12.52 3.33
N VAL A 361 -19.81 -13.39 2.40
CA VAL A 361 -20.74 -13.11 1.29
C VAL A 361 -22.10 -13.69 1.63
N TYR A 362 -23.18 -12.97 1.29
CA TYR A 362 -24.56 -13.40 1.51
C TYR A 362 -25.31 -13.61 0.18
N PRO A 363 -25.15 -14.78 -0.48
CA PRO A 363 -25.74 -15.06 -1.79
C PRO A 363 -27.25 -14.84 -1.88
N GLU A 364 -28.01 -15.17 -0.82
CA GLU A 364 -29.47 -15.01 -0.82
C GLU A 364 -29.91 -13.54 -0.77
N VAL A 365 -29.13 -12.67 -0.10
CA VAL A 365 -29.40 -11.22 -0.11
C VAL A 365 -29.09 -10.65 -1.49
N ILE A 366 -27.97 -11.07 -2.08
CA ILE A 366 -27.57 -10.68 -3.45
C ILE A 366 -28.67 -11.11 -4.44
N LYS A 367 -29.09 -12.38 -4.38
CA LYS A 367 -30.13 -12.95 -5.23
C LYS A 367 -31.45 -12.19 -5.10
N ARG A 368 -31.87 -11.88 -3.87
CA ARG A 368 -33.08 -11.07 -3.64
C ARG A 368 -33.00 -9.75 -4.38
N ARG A 369 -31.91 -9.00 -4.22
CA ARG A 369 -31.78 -7.69 -4.89
C ARG A 369 -31.72 -7.80 -6.41
N VAL A 370 -31.04 -8.83 -6.92
CA VAL A 370 -31.04 -9.11 -8.36
C VAL A 370 -32.48 -9.33 -8.82
N ASN A 371 -33.27 -10.13 -8.11
CA ASN A 371 -34.67 -10.38 -8.47
C ASN A 371 -35.55 -9.13 -8.41
N ASP A 372 -35.25 -8.18 -7.50
CA ASP A 372 -36.00 -6.93 -7.38
C ASP A 372 -35.79 -6.01 -8.63
N GLU A 373 -34.61 -6.04 -9.24
CA GLU A 373 -34.22 -5.11 -10.32
C GLU A 373 -34.16 -5.75 -11.73
N LEU A 374 -33.87 -7.05 -11.82
CA LEU A 374 -33.72 -7.78 -13.07
C LEU A 374 -34.94 -7.70 -14.00
N PRO A 375 -36.20 -7.69 -13.52
CA PRO A 375 -37.35 -7.50 -14.40
C PRO A 375 -37.26 -6.24 -15.27
N PHE A 376 -36.76 -5.12 -14.73
CA PHE A 376 -36.58 -3.89 -15.50
C PHE A 376 -35.45 -4.01 -16.53
N MET A 377 -34.36 -4.70 -16.16
CA MET A 377 -33.20 -4.92 -17.05
C MET A 377 -33.48 -5.94 -18.15
N ALA A 378 -34.41 -6.87 -17.93
CA ALA A 378 -34.78 -7.93 -18.86
C ALA A 378 -35.78 -7.50 -19.95
N THR A 379 -36.20 -6.23 -19.97
CA THR A 379 -37.19 -5.72 -20.92
C THR A 379 -36.81 -5.96 -22.38
N GLU A 380 -35.54 -5.76 -22.77
CA GLU A 380 -35.09 -6.08 -24.14
C GLU A 380 -35.14 -7.59 -24.42
N ASN A 381 -34.79 -8.44 -23.46
CA ASN A 381 -34.86 -9.91 -23.61
C ASN A 381 -36.31 -10.36 -23.84
N ILE A 382 -37.25 -9.78 -23.10
CA ILE A 382 -38.70 -10.02 -23.25
C ILE A 382 -39.17 -9.58 -24.64
N ILE A 383 -38.79 -8.38 -25.10
CA ILE A 383 -39.12 -7.88 -26.44
C ILE A 383 -38.58 -8.83 -27.52
N MET A 384 -37.33 -9.27 -27.39
CA MET A 384 -36.72 -10.18 -28.35
C MET A 384 -37.39 -11.56 -28.39
N ALA A 385 -37.86 -12.07 -27.25
CA ALA A 385 -38.66 -13.30 -27.19
C ALA A 385 -40.01 -13.14 -27.90
N CYS A 386 -40.70 -12.01 -27.70
CA CYS A 386 -41.94 -11.70 -28.41
C CYS A 386 -41.75 -11.68 -29.93
N VAL A 387 -40.67 -11.05 -30.41
CA VAL A 387 -40.33 -11.00 -31.84
C VAL A 387 -40.08 -12.40 -32.41
N LYS A 388 -39.39 -13.28 -31.68
CA LYS A 388 -39.19 -14.68 -32.10
C LYS A 388 -40.48 -15.47 -32.24
N LYS A 389 -41.51 -15.14 -31.47
CA LYS A 389 -42.86 -15.73 -31.57
C LYS A 389 -43.74 -15.04 -32.64
N GLY A 390 -43.18 -14.12 -33.43
CA GLY A 390 -43.86 -13.44 -34.53
C GLY A 390 -44.62 -12.17 -34.15
N LEU A 391 -44.44 -11.65 -32.92
CA LEU A 391 -45.05 -10.39 -32.50
C LEU A 391 -44.26 -9.17 -33.02
N SER A 392 -44.95 -8.05 -33.18
CA SER A 392 -44.34 -6.77 -33.55
C SER A 392 -43.41 -6.26 -32.44
N ARG A 393 -42.17 -5.91 -32.80
CA ARG A 393 -41.20 -5.30 -31.87
C ARG A 393 -41.72 -4.00 -31.28
N GLN A 394 -42.37 -3.17 -32.10
CA GLN A 394 -42.86 -1.86 -31.69
C GLN A 394 -44.02 -1.98 -30.70
N ASP A 395 -44.92 -2.93 -30.93
CA ASP A 395 -46.05 -3.18 -30.02
C ASP A 395 -45.55 -3.80 -28.71
N ALA A 396 -44.63 -4.77 -28.78
CA ALA A 396 -44.03 -5.38 -27.59
C ALA A 396 -43.28 -4.36 -26.72
N HIS A 397 -42.56 -3.43 -27.36
CA HIS A 397 -41.88 -2.35 -26.65
C HIS A 397 -42.88 -1.41 -25.96
N GLU A 398 -43.96 -1.00 -26.62
CA GLU A 398 -44.93 -0.09 -26.02
C GLU A 398 -45.69 -0.75 -24.86
N GLU A 399 -46.11 -2.01 -25.02
CA GLU A 399 -46.75 -2.79 -23.96
C GLU A 399 -45.83 -2.92 -22.73
N ILE A 400 -44.57 -3.35 -22.91
CA ILE A 400 -43.65 -3.52 -21.79
C ILE A 400 -43.29 -2.18 -21.15
N ARG A 401 -43.23 -1.08 -21.92
CA ARG A 401 -42.95 0.27 -21.40
C ARG A 401 -44.05 0.73 -20.46
N VAL A 402 -45.32 0.54 -20.84
CA VAL A 402 -46.47 0.90 -19.99
C VAL A 402 -46.45 0.09 -18.70
N LEU A 403 -46.25 -1.24 -18.77
CA LEU A 403 -46.17 -2.08 -17.57
C LEU A 403 -44.97 -1.72 -16.68
N SER A 404 -43.83 -1.37 -17.28
CA SER A 404 -42.62 -0.95 -16.56
C SER A 404 -42.84 0.35 -15.80
N HIS A 405 -43.53 1.33 -16.39
CA HIS A 405 -43.90 2.56 -15.68
C HIS A 405 -44.83 2.29 -14.49
N GLN A 406 -45.81 1.41 -14.66
CA GLN A 406 -46.73 1.03 -13.58
C GLN A 406 -46.00 0.32 -12.42
N ALA A 407 -45.11 -0.61 -12.74
CA ALA A 407 -44.29 -1.30 -11.73
C ALA A 407 -43.33 -0.34 -11.02
N ALA A 408 -42.70 0.58 -11.77
CA ALA A 408 -41.85 1.61 -11.17
C ALA A 408 -42.63 2.55 -10.24
N ASP A 409 -43.87 2.92 -10.60
CA ASP A 409 -44.76 3.67 -9.72
C ASP A 409 -45.18 2.86 -8.48
N ASN A 410 -45.41 1.56 -8.62
CA ASN A 410 -45.70 0.65 -7.50
C ASN A 410 -44.54 0.63 -6.48
N VAL A 411 -43.30 0.55 -6.97
CA VAL A 411 -42.10 0.61 -6.12
C VAL A 411 -41.92 1.99 -5.50
N LYS A 412 -41.87 3.05 -6.31
CA LYS A 412 -41.44 4.38 -5.87
C LYS A 412 -42.53 5.19 -5.15
N LYS A 413 -43.79 5.08 -5.58
CA LYS A 413 -44.91 5.84 -4.99
C LYS A 413 -45.63 5.06 -3.89
N GLN A 414 -45.60 3.73 -3.93
CA GLN A 414 -46.34 2.90 -2.97
C GLN A 414 -45.45 2.09 -2.02
N GLY A 415 -44.13 2.03 -2.26
CA GLY A 415 -43.21 1.28 -1.40
C GLY A 415 -43.44 -0.24 -1.45
N LYS A 416 -43.99 -0.75 -2.54
CA LYS A 416 -44.28 -2.17 -2.75
C LYS A 416 -43.19 -2.84 -3.59
N ASP A 417 -43.18 -4.17 -3.62
CA ASP A 417 -42.26 -4.94 -4.44
C ASP A 417 -42.50 -4.68 -5.94
N ASN A 418 -41.46 -4.97 -6.74
CA ASN A 418 -41.55 -4.91 -8.20
C ASN A 418 -42.47 -6.02 -8.72
N ASP A 419 -43.60 -5.63 -9.31
CA ASP A 419 -44.64 -6.54 -9.81
C ASP A 419 -44.66 -6.62 -11.36
N LEU A 420 -43.61 -6.17 -12.05
CA LEU A 420 -43.56 -6.13 -13.51
C LEU A 420 -43.83 -7.51 -14.14
N LEU A 421 -43.24 -8.57 -13.60
CA LEU A 421 -43.42 -9.91 -14.15
C LEU A 421 -44.85 -10.43 -13.97
N ASP A 422 -45.50 -10.10 -12.85
CA ASP A 422 -46.89 -10.46 -12.62
C ASP A 422 -47.83 -9.70 -13.55
N ARG A 423 -47.49 -8.44 -13.87
CA ARG A 423 -48.19 -7.67 -14.90
C ARG A 423 -48.04 -8.32 -16.27
N VAL A 424 -46.81 -8.69 -16.66
CA VAL A 424 -46.53 -9.39 -17.93
C VAL A 424 -47.33 -10.70 -18.02
N ARG A 425 -47.35 -11.52 -16.95
CA ARG A 425 -48.10 -12.79 -16.89
C ARG A 425 -49.61 -12.62 -17.06
N ARG A 426 -50.17 -11.49 -16.64
CA ARG A 426 -51.62 -11.21 -16.71
C ARG A 426 -52.04 -10.48 -17.99
N THR A 427 -51.10 -9.94 -18.74
CA THR A 427 -51.37 -9.19 -19.97
C THR A 427 -51.45 -10.15 -21.16
N PRO A 428 -52.61 -10.28 -21.83
CA PRO A 428 -52.81 -11.25 -22.91
C PRO A 428 -51.82 -11.16 -24.06
N PHE A 429 -51.26 -9.97 -24.34
CA PHE A 429 -50.24 -9.76 -25.37
C PHE A 429 -49.02 -10.68 -25.20
N PHE A 430 -48.59 -10.95 -23.96
CA PHE A 430 -47.40 -11.74 -23.67
C PHE A 430 -47.67 -13.26 -23.55
N ALA A 431 -48.90 -13.73 -23.80
CA ALA A 431 -49.25 -15.15 -23.76
C ALA A 431 -48.27 -16.08 -24.52
N PRO A 432 -47.73 -15.71 -25.70
CA PRO A 432 -46.82 -16.58 -26.47
C PRO A 432 -45.44 -16.83 -25.86
N ILE A 433 -45.04 -16.09 -24.81
CA ILE A 433 -43.71 -16.20 -24.18
C ILE A 433 -43.77 -16.63 -22.70
N LEU A 434 -44.96 -16.91 -22.16
CA LEU A 434 -45.11 -17.19 -20.72
C LEU A 434 -44.40 -18.48 -20.27
N ASP A 435 -44.25 -19.44 -21.18
CA ASP A 435 -43.52 -20.69 -20.98
C ASP A 435 -42.00 -20.49 -20.90
N GLU A 436 -41.48 -19.43 -21.53
CA GLU A 436 -40.06 -19.08 -21.56
C GLU A 436 -39.69 -17.98 -20.55
N LEU A 437 -40.67 -17.30 -19.95
CA LEU A 437 -40.46 -16.08 -19.17
C LEU A 437 -39.49 -16.26 -18.00
N ASP A 438 -39.61 -17.35 -17.23
CA ASP A 438 -38.72 -17.60 -16.09
C ASP A 438 -37.27 -17.89 -16.56
N ALA A 439 -37.10 -18.58 -17.70
CA ALA A 439 -35.79 -18.84 -18.28
C ALA A 439 -35.13 -17.57 -18.83
N LEU A 440 -35.92 -16.62 -19.36
CA LEU A 440 -35.43 -15.32 -19.82
C LEU A 440 -34.90 -14.43 -18.70
N LEU A 441 -35.19 -14.78 -17.44
CA LEU A 441 -34.82 -14.05 -16.23
C LEU A 441 -33.73 -14.77 -15.42
N ASP A 442 -33.11 -15.82 -15.96
CA ASP A 442 -31.97 -16.44 -15.29
C ASP A 442 -30.81 -15.43 -15.15
N PRO A 443 -30.44 -15.00 -13.93
CA PRO A 443 -29.38 -14.02 -13.72
C PRO A 443 -28.03 -14.44 -14.33
N SER A 444 -27.77 -15.75 -14.46
CA SER A 444 -26.55 -16.27 -15.04
C SER A 444 -26.36 -15.86 -16.51
N THR A 445 -27.45 -15.55 -17.21
CA THR A 445 -27.43 -15.12 -18.61
C THR A 445 -27.16 -13.62 -18.78
N PHE A 446 -27.22 -12.83 -17.69
CA PHE A 446 -27.06 -11.37 -17.71
C PHE A 446 -25.67 -10.88 -17.29
N VAL A 447 -24.74 -11.78 -16.94
CA VAL A 447 -23.39 -11.40 -16.49
C VAL A 447 -22.36 -11.30 -17.62
N GLY A 448 -22.80 -11.48 -18.87
CA GLY A 448 -21.95 -11.39 -20.06
C GLY A 448 -20.73 -12.32 -19.97
N ARG A 449 -19.53 -11.75 -20.05
CA ARG A 449 -18.25 -12.50 -19.98
C ARG A 449 -17.59 -12.46 -18.61
N ALA A 450 -18.29 -12.02 -17.55
CA ALA A 450 -17.69 -11.77 -16.25
C ALA A 450 -16.90 -12.99 -15.70
N PRO A 451 -17.42 -14.24 -15.73
CA PRO A 451 -16.65 -15.38 -15.24
C PRO A 451 -15.36 -15.64 -16.02
N GLN A 452 -15.41 -15.58 -17.36
CA GLN A 452 -14.25 -15.83 -18.21
C GLN A 452 -13.22 -14.70 -18.12
N GLN A 453 -13.66 -13.48 -17.84
CA GLN A 453 -12.76 -12.35 -17.56
C GLN A 453 -11.99 -12.58 -16.26
N VAL A 454 -12.65 -13.04 -15.19
CA VAL A 454 -11.99 -13.38 -13.92
C VAL A 454 -10.95 -14.47 -14.13
N GLU A 455 -11.33 -15.56 -14.80
CA GLU A 455 -10.43 -16.69 -15.06
C GLU A 455 -9.21 -16.27 -15.89
N LYS A 456 -9.42 -15.53 -16.99
CA LYS A 456 -8.32 -15.05 -17.82
C LYS A 456 -7.39 -14.12 -17.03
N PHE A 457 -7.95 -13.14 -16.32
CA PHE A 457 -7.17 -12.13 -15.60
C PHE A 457 -6.30 -12.76 -14.49
N THR A 458 -6.89 -13.64 -13.68
CA THR A 458 -6.17 -14.29 -12.57
C THR A 458 -5.15 -15.33 -13.04
N SER A 459 -5.43 -16.08 -14.11
CA SER A 459 -4.50 -17.09 -14.66
C SER A 459 -3.35 -16.50 -15.48
N THR A 460 -3.45 -15.22 -15.89
CA THR A 460 -2.44 -14.54 -16.73
C THR A 460 -1.75 -13.42 -15.98
N GLU A 461 -2.40 -12.27 -15.80
CA GLU A 461 -1.80 -11.06 -15.24
C GLU A 461 -1.45 -11.22 -13.76
N VAL A 462 -2.39 -11.71 -12.95
CA VAL A 462 -2.16 -11.92 -11.51
C VAL A 462 -1.09 -12.98 -11.28
N LYS A 463 -1.23 -14.16 -11.91
CA LYS A 463 -0.24 -15.24 -11.80
C LYS A 463 1.16 -14.78 -12.17
N LYS A 464 1.31 -14.00 -13.25
CA LYS A 464 2.62 -13.48 -13.66
C LYS A 464 3.19 -12.50 -12.64
N ALA A 465 2.37 -11.59 -12.12
CA ALA A 465 2.80 -10.59 -11.14
C ALA A 465 3.20 -11.21 -9.78
N LEU A 466 2.54 -12.31 -9.39
CA LEU A 466 2.81 -12.99 -8.12
C LEU A 466 3.96 -14.00 -8.16
N GLN A 467 4.44 -14.38 -9.35
CA GLN A 467 5.49 -15.38 -9.52
C GLN A 467 6.76 -15.11 -8.69
N PRO A 468 7.28 -13.87 -8.57
CA PRO A 468 8.46 -13.59 -7.74
C PRO A 468 8.24 -13.83 -6.23
N TYR A 469 7.00 -13.95 -5.79
CA TYR A 469 6.60 -14.00 -4.37
C TYR A 469 6.09 -15.36 -3.91
N GLU A 470 6.11 -16.40 -4.76
CA GLU A 470 5.53 -17.73 -4.45
C GLU A 470 6.03 -18.32 -3.12
N SER A 471 7.31 -18.16 -2.80
CA SER A 471 7.91 -18.63 -1.54
C SER A 471 7.37 -17.88 -0.31
N TYR A 472 7.07 -16.59 -0.45
CA TYR A 472 6.47 -15.78 0.59
C TYR A 472 4.99 -16.12 0.77
N LEU A 473 4.26 -16.30 -0.34
CA LEU A 473 2.86 -16.67 -0.34
C LEU A 473 2.62 -18.01 0.36
N ALA A 474 3.50 -19.00 0.15
CA ALA A 474 3.39 -20.31 0.79
C ALA A 474 3.42 -20.28 2.33
N ASN A 475 4.00 -19.22 2.92
CA ASN A 475 4.13 -19.04 4.36
C ASN A 475 3.26 -17.89 4.89
N ALA A 476 2.39 -17.32 4.06
CA ALA A 476 1.65 -16.12 4.40
C ALA A 476 0.51 -16.42 5.40
N GLU A 477 0.57 -15.77 6.56
CA GLU A 477 -0.49 -15.84 7.56
C GLU A 477 -1.50 -14.68 7.43
N THR A 478 -2.69 -14.87 7.99
CA THR A 478 -3.66 -13.78 8.15
C THR A 478 -3.15 -12.81 9.22
N SER A 479 -3.02 -11.53 8.88
CA SER A 479 -2.56 -10.53 9.83
C SER A 479 -3.53 -10.39 11.01
N ALA A 480 -2.98 -10.51 12.22
CA ALA A 480 -3.66 -10.12 13.45
C ALA A 480 -3.64 -8.59 13.58
N LEU A 481 -4.78 -8.00 13.95
CA LEU A 481 -4.84 -6.56 14.22
C LEU A 481 -4.30 -6.28 15.61
N SER A 482 -3.28 -5.42 15.73
CA SER A 482 -2.89 -4.87 17.02
C SER A 482 -4.01 -3.99 17.59
N VAL A 483 -4.35 -4.20 18.86
CA VAL A 483 -5.41 -3.45 19.57
C VAL A 483 -4.83 -2.18 20.18
#